data_AF-A0A250F6T7-F1
#
_entry.id   AF-A0A250F6T7-F1
#
_cell.length_a   1.000
_cell.length_b   1.000
_cell.length_c   1.000
_cell.angle_alpha   90.00
_cell.angle_beta   90.00
_cell.angle_gamma   90.00
#
_symmetry.space_group_name_H-M   'P 1'
#
loop_
_entity.id
_entity.type
_entity.pdbx_description
1 polymer ?
#
loop_
_entity_poly.entity_id
_entity_poly.type
_entity_poly.pdbx_seq_one_letter_code
_entity_poly.pdbx_strand_id
1 'polypeptide(L)'
;MKVSVKKDVHNGIQPIRVLKHNITTRLVDRNEKYIEKLLTNSKLDKKIEYHIAELPLSEGQTPFIDENGAISIHETFLSYIWIICYYFFVLYEETLVIPDAIRMEKKPRKEHNKELCERAKELFDYGISLIKTYSDWDKKYFPNPEYYDKDDEEGWYIERTNDLFVEVMNFILYHEIAHADLEHIKKRKENNLTDEDVKDIELEADRNAANQILSSKRSQKITELSIVIGVASLIFFKNNLSGGKWHPDINIRLNNIINVFEPNDEHPLWAILCLVLKNWSNQFTLGLDEKGSYDNYKQLYDHLLSQVR
;
A
#
# COMPACT_ATOMS: atom_id res chain seq x y z
N MET A 1 21.11 11.53 16.37
CA MET A 1 20.41 10.98 17.57
C MET A 1 18.93 10.87 17.24
N LYS A 2 18.25 9.78 17.62
CA LYS A 2 16.78 9.67 17.37
C LYS A 2 16.02 10.78 18.08
N VAL A 3 15.11 11.44 17.35
CA VAL A 3 14.27 12.53 17.86
C VAL A 3 12.81 12.25 17.50
N SER A 4 11.89 12.70 18.36
CA SER A 4 10.46 12.61 18.05
C SER A 4 10.02 13.80 17.20
N VAL A 5 9.32 13.54 16.10
CA VAL A 5 8.66 14.57 15.27
C VAL A 5 7.21 14.82 15.68
N LYS A 6 6.74 14.20 16.76
CA LYS A 6 5.37 14.37 17.28
C LYS A 6 5.12 15.82 17.71
N LYS A 7 3.96 16.35 17.36
CA LYS A 7 3.44 17.67 17.77
C LYS A 7 2.07 17.49 18.42
N ASP A 8 1.58 18.51 19.12
CA ASP A 8 0.27 18.48 19.81
C ASP A 8 -0.91 18.25 18.86
N VAL A 9 -0.75 18.61 17.58
CA VAL A 9 -1.75 18.37 16.53
C VAL A 9 -1.82 16.90 16.08
N HIS A 10 -0.81 16.08 16.41
CA HIS A 10 -0.75 14.67 16.03
C HIS A 10 -1.49 13.81 17.05
N ASN A 11 -2.79 13.58 16.80
CA ASN A 11 -3.65 12.73 17.61
C ASN A 11 -3.59 11.27 17.16
N GLY A 12 -3.44 10.34 18.10
CA GLY A 12 -3.32 8.90 17.81
C GLY A 12 -2.55 8.15 18.89
N ILE A 13 -2.66 6.83 18.92
CA ILE A 13 -1.93 5.95 19.85
C ILE A 13 -0.68 5.35 19.17
N GLN A 14 -0.70 5.15 17.86
CA GLN A 14 0.43 4.62 17.07
C GLN A 14 1.29 5.74 16.45
N PRO A 15 2.59 5.50 16.17
CA PRO A 15 3.50 6.51 15.63
C PRO A 15 3.08 7.04 14.25
N ILE A 16 2.27 6.28 13.50
CA ILE A 16 1.77 6.68 12.18
C ILE A 16 0.94 7.98 12.20
N ARG A 17 0.44 8.40 13.37
CA ARG A 17 -0.29 9.65 13.58
C ARG A 17 0.40 10.89 13.00
N VAL A 18 1.73 10.89 12.95
CA VAL A 18 2.51 12.04 12.48
C VAL A 18 2.37 12.28 10.96
N LEU A 19 1.84 11.30 10.21
CA LEU A 19 1.66 11.40 8.76
C LEU A 19 0.22 11.70 8.32
N LYS A 20 -0.75 11.81 9.26
CA LYS A 20 -2.17 12.04 8.91
C LYS A 20 -2.37 13.29 8.04
N HIS A 21 -1.70 14.40 8.40
CA HIS A 21 -1.77 15.62 7.60
C HIS A 21 -1.14 15.48 6.22
N ASN A 22 -0.05 14.73 6.08
CA ASN A 22 0.59 14.49 4.79
C ASN A 22 -0.34 13.78 3.80
N ILE A 23 -1.17 12.84 4.30
CA ILE A 23 -2.16 12.13 3.49
C ILE A 23 -3.19 13.12 2.91
N THR A 24 -3.84 13.91 3.78
CA THR A 24 -4.87 14.87 3.36
C THR A 24 -4.31 15.99 2.50
N THR A 25 -3.15 16.54 2.84
CA THR A 25 -2.48 17.56 2.02
C THR A 25 -2.16 17.02 0.63
N ARG A 26 -1.61 15.80 0.51
CA ARG A 26 -1.33 15.21 -0.80
C ARG A 26 -2.60 14.95 -1.61
N LEU A 27 -3.69 14.54 -0.96
CA LEU A 27 -4.99 14.32 -1.61
C LEU A 27 -5.51 15.60 -2.26
N VAL A 28 -5.49 16.72 -1.53
CA VAL A 28 -5.99 18.01 -2.03
C VAL A 28 -5.04 18.62 -3.05
N ASP A 29 -3.74 18.68 -2.76
CA ASP A 29 -2.71 19.28 -3.64
C ASP A 29 -2.68 18.64 -5.03
N ARG A 30 -3.07 17.36 -5.12
CA ARG A 30 -3.03 16.59 -6.35
C ARG A 30 -4.07 17.06 -7.36
N ASN A 31 -5.30 17.33 -6.92
CA ASN A 31 -6.38 17.79 -7.79
C ASN A 31 -7.44 18.56 -7.00
N GLU A 32 -7.06 19.74 -6.51
CA GLU A 32 -7.90 20.61 -5.67
C GLU A 32 -9.28 20.84 -6.29
N LYS A 33 -9.32 21.20 -7.59
CA LYS A 33 -10.58 21.45 -8.31
C LYS A 33 -11.51 20.24 -8.36
N TYR A 34 -10.95 19.03 -8.51
CA TYR A 34 -11.75 17.81 -8.50
C TYR A 34 -12.33 17.53 -7.12
N ILE A 35 -11.52 17.68 -6.07
CA ILE A 35 -11.99 17.53 -4.68
C ILE A 35 -13.06 18.59 -4.35
N GLU A 36 -12.82 19.86 -4.68
CA GLU A 36 -13.79 20.95 -4.49
C GLU A 36 -15.12 20.69 -5.20
N LYS A 37 -15.08 20.15 -6.42
CA LYS A 37 -16.29 19.77 -7.17
C LYS A 37 -17.08 18.70 -6.42
N LEU A 38 -16.41 17.66 -5.90
CA LEU A 38 -17.06 16.59 -5.16
C LEU A 38 -17.67 17.09 -3.84
N LEU A 39 -16.96 17.96 -3.12
CA LEU A 39 -17.45 18.62 -1.91
C LEU A 39 -18.69 19.48 -2.21
N THR A 40 -18.65 20.28 -3.28
CA THR A 40 -19.76 21.17 -3.69
C THR A 40 -20.99 20.36 -4.09
N ASN A 41 -20.79 19.22 -4.73
CA ASN A 41 -21.86 18.32 -5.15
C ASN A 41 -22.33 17.37 -4.03
N SER A 42 -21.82 17.53 -2.80
CA SER A 42 -22.15 16.66 -1.66
C SER A 42 -21.89 15.17 -1.91
N LYS A 43 -20.90 14.85 -2.76
CA LYS A 43 -20.42 13.48 -3.00
C LYS A 43 -19.31 13.07 -2.03
N LEU A 44 -18.69 14.04 -1.36
CA LEU A 44 -17.58 13.83 -0.45
C LEU A 44 -17.79 14.72 0.78
N ASP A 45 -17.52 14.19 1.97
CA ASP A 45 -17.48 14.99 3.20
C ASP A 45 -16.17 15.78 3.29
N LYS A 46 -16.20 16.92 3.99
CA LYS A 46 -15.01 17.76 4.19
C LYS A 46 -13.96 17.11 5.09
N LYS A 47 -14.33 16.10 5.88
CA LYS A 47 -13.46 15.46 6.85
C LYS A 47 -13.31 13.97 6.56
N ILE A 48 -12.09 13.49 6.77
CA ILE A 48 -11.79 12.07 6.89
C ILE A 48 -11.94 11.71 8.36
N GLU A 49 -12.72 10.68 8.66
CA GLU A 49 -12.90 10.13 9.99
C GLU A 49 -11.75 9.17 10.32
N TYR A 50 -10.92 9.55 11.30
CA TYR A 50 -9.84 8.70 11.78
C TYR A 50 -10.27 7.97 13.04
N HIS A 51 -10.38 6.65 12.95
CA HIS A 51 -10.71 5.76 14.05
C HIS A 51 -9.44 5.40 14.83
N ILE A 52 -9.30 5.97 16.03
CA ILE A 52 -8.19 5.73 16.95
C ILE A 52 -8.66 4.70 17.97
N ALA A 53 -8.30 3.44 17.76
CA ALA A 53 -8.67 2.35 18.65
C ALA A 53 -7.60 1.25 18.64
N GLU A 54 -7.49 0.55 19.76
CA GLU A 54 -6.64 -0.64 19.95
C GLU A 54 -7.32 -1.88 19.35
N LEU A 55 -7.62 -1.82 18.06
CA LEU A 55 -8.35 -2.86 17.34
C LEU A 55 -7.46 -3.51 16.27
N PRO A 56 -7.56 -4.84 16.09
CA PRO A 56 -6.97 -5.52 14.95
C PRO A 56 -7.68 -5.13 13.65
N LEU A 57 -7.14 -5.55 12.51
CA LEU A 57 -7.75 -5.35 11.19
C LEU A 57 -8.80 -6.41 10.84
N SER A 58 -9.40 -7.06 11.83
CA SER A 58 -10.39 -8.12 11.61
C SER A 58 -11.77 -7.55 11.26
N GLU A 59 -12.18 -7.72 10.01
CA GLU A 59 -13.48 -7.34 9.41
C GLU A 59 -13.87 -5.85 9.58
N GLY A 60 -13.72 -5.08 8.50
CA GLY A 60 -14.28 -3.73 8.38
C GLY A 60 -13.34 -2.57 8.75
N GLN A 61 -12.07 -2.84 9.07
CA GLN A 61 -11.09 -1.79 9.42
C GLN A 61 -10.20 -1.34 8.26
N THR A 62 -10.45 -1.83 7.03
CA THR A 62 -9.91 -1.20 5.82
C THR A 62 -10.62 0.14 5.58
N PRO A 63 -10.02 1.06 4.80
CA PRO A 63 -10.70 2.29 4.42
C PRO A 63 -12.01 1.98 3.70
N PHE A 64 -13.01 2.84 3.92
CA PHE A 64 -14.28 2.80 3.21
C PHE A 64 -14.88 4.20 3.13
N ILE A 65 -15.73 4.43 2.14
CA ILE A 65 -16.62 5.60 2.05
C ILE A 65 -18.07 5.22 2.35
N ASP A 66 -18.77 6.06 3.13
CA ASP A 66 -20.17 5.86 3.46
C ASP A 66 -21.13 6.58 2.48
N GLU A 67 -22.44 6.42 2.68
CA GLU A 67 -23.47 7.06 1.84
C GLU A 67 -23.53 8.59 1.95
N ASN A 68 -22.90 9.18 2.95
CA ASN A 68 -22.77 10.63 3.11
C ASN A 68 -21.49 11.15 2.46
N GLY A 69 -20.66 10.28 1.87
CA GLY A 69 -19.37 10.62 1.32
C GLY A 69 -18.27 10.77 2.38
N ALA A 70 -18.50 10.34 3.61
CA ALA A 70 -17.49 10.36 4.67
C ALA A 70 -16.54 9.17 4.52
N ILE A 71 -15.24 9.45 4.43
CA ILE A 71 -14.20 8.42 4.36
C ILE A 71 -13.76 8.07 5.79
N SER A 72 -13.81 6.80 6.13
CA SER A 72 -13.36 6.24 7.39
C SER A 72 -12.02 5.53 7.25
N ILE A 73 -11.08 5.79 8.16
CA ILE A 73 -9.76 5.14 8.18
C ILE A 73 -9.37 4.77 9.61
N HIS A 74 -8.96 3.52 9.81
CA HIS A 74 -8.45 3.05 11.09
C HIS A 74 -6.95 3.29 11.22
N GLU A 75 -6.51 3.72 12.40
CA GLU A 75 -5.09 3.98 12.65
C GLU A 75 -4.22 2.72 12.51
N THR A 76 -4.72 1.55 12.92
CA THR A 76 -4.04 0.26 12.73
C THR A 76 -3.80 -0.03 11.25
N PHE A 77 -4.73 0.35 10.36
CA PHE A 77 -4.57 0.13 8.92
C PHE A 77 -3.47 1.03 8.35
N LEU A 78 -3.39 2.28 8.82
CA LEU A 78 -2.31 3.19 8.44
C LEU A 78 -0.94 2.62 8.85
N SER A 79 -0.82 2.10 10.08
CA SER A 79 0.42 1.46 10.54
C SER A 79 0.77 0.26 9.67
N TYR A 80 -0.20 -0.61 9.40
CA TYR A 80 -0.03 -1.76 8.52
C TYR A 80 0.53 -1.36 7.15
N ILE A 81 -0.12 -0.42 6.45
CA ILE A 81 0.33 0.01 5.12
C ILE A 81 1.73 0.63 5.17
N TRP A 82 2.04 1.44 6.19
CA TRP A 82 3.39 2.01 6.33
C TRP A 82 4.44 0.92 6.52
N ILE A 83 4.16 -0.10 7.33
CA ILE A 83 5.05 -1.24 7.58
C ILE A 83 5.28 -2.04 6.30
N ILE A 84 4.22 -2.31 5.53
CA ILE A 84 4.33 -2.96 4.22
C ILE A 84 5.23 -2.14 3.28
N CYS A 85 5.02 -0.82 3.21
CA CYS A 85 5.86 0.08 2.41
C CYS A 85 7.32 0.03 2.86
N TYR A 86 7.58 0.09 4.17
CA TYR A 86 8.92 0.06 4.74
C TYR A 86 9.64 -1.23 4.37
N TYR A 87 8.99 -2.37 4.65
CA TYR A 87 9.57 -3.68 4.46
C TYR A 87 9.94 -3.94 3.00
N PHE A 88 9.00 -3.72 2.06
CA PHE A 88 9.29 -3.96 0.64
C PHE A 88 10.29 -2.96 0.06
N PHE A 89 10.34 -1.72 0.56
CA PHE A 89 11.36 -0.77 0.14
C PHE A 89 12.76 -1.19 0.62
N VAL A 90 12.91 -1.56 1.89
CA VAL A 90 14.17 -2.09 2.44
C VAL A 90 14.59 -3.34 1.68
N LEU A 91 13.69 -4.32 1.55
CA LEU A 91 14.00 -5.58 0.90
C LEU A 91 14.42 -5.38 -0.56
N TYR A 92 13.73 -4.53 -1.30
CA TYR A 92 14.09 -4.20 -2.69
C TYR A 92 15.49 -3.56 -2.79
N GLU A 93 15.79 -2.56 -1.98
CA GLU A 93 17.09 -1.88 -2.03
C GLU A 93 18.23 -2.81 -1.61
N GLU A 94 18.07 -3.52 -0.49
CA GLU A 94 19.13 -4.31 0.13
C GLU A 94 19.41 -5.63 -0.57
N THR A 95 18.38 -6.26 -1.14
CA THR A 95 18.52 -7.62 -1.70
C THR A 95 18.61 -7.62 -3.23
N LEU A 96 18.16 -6.56 -3.89
CA LEU A 96 18.19 -6.46 -5.34
C LEU A 96 19.07 -5.31 -5.82
N VAL A 97 18.74 -4.06 -5.47
CA VAL A 97 19.41 -2.87 -6.05
C VAL A 97 20.90 -2.82 -5.70
N ILE A 98 21.25 -2.98 -4.42
CA ILE A 98 22.65 -2.93 -3.97
C ILE A 98 23.45 -4.10 -4.55
N PRO A 99 23.00 -5.37 -4.44
CA PRO A 99 23.70 -6.50 -5.07
C PRO A 99 23.85 -6.37 -6.59
N ASP A 100 22.81 -5.89 -7.29
CA ASP A 100 22.86 -5.68 -8.73
C ASP A 100 23.87 -4.61 -9.13
N ALA A 101 23.93 -3.50 -8.40
CA ALA A 101 24.93 -2.46 -8.63
C ALA A 101 26.36 -3.03 -8.49
N ILE A 102 26.61 -3.82 -7.44
CA ILE A 102 27.90 -4.49 -7.22
C ILE A 102 28.21 -5.45 -8.38
N ARG A 103 27.25 -6.28 -8.79
CA ARG A 103 27.41 -7.22 -9.93
C ARG A 103 27.73 -6.49 -11.24
N MET A 104 27.17 -5.29 -11.44
CA MET A 104 27.43 -4.43 -12.60
C MET A 104 28.69 -3.57 -12.46
N GLU A 105 29.54 -3.82 -11.47
CA GLU A 105 30.75 -3.02 -11.18
C GLU A 105 30.46 -1.52 -10.94
N LYS A 106 29.23 -1.19 -10.54
CA LYS A 106 28.83 0.16 -10.13
C LYS A 106 29.01 0.30 -8.63
N LYS A 107 29.44 1.48 -8.18
CA LYS A 107 29.52 1.79 -6.76
C LYS A 107 28.10 1.93 -6.19
N PRO A 108 27.64 1.04 -5.27
CA PRO A 108 26.34 1.20 -4.64
C PRO A 108 26.35 2.44 -3.74
N ARG A 109 25.16 2.94 -3.37
CA ARG A 109 25.01 4.07 -2.44
C ARG A 109 25.70 3.80 -1.09
N LYS A 110 25.66 2.54 -0.67
CA LYS A 110 26.19 2.05 0.60
C LYS A 110 26.47 0.55 0.53
N GLU A 111 27.07 0.03 1.59
CA GLU A 111 27.22 -1.41 1.80
C GLU A 111 25.88 -2.06 2.18
N HIS A 112 25.78 -3.35 1.94
CA HIS A 112 24.61 -4.14 2.30
C HIS A 112 24.44 -4.17 3.83
N ASN A 113 23.22 -3.87 4.31
CA ASN A 113 22.92 -3.84 5.74
C ASN A 113 21.98 -4.99 6.12
N LYS A 114 22.57 -6.09 6.62
CA LYS A 114 21.84 -7.30 7.00
C LYS A 114 20.98 -7.10 8.24
N GLU A 115 21.47 -6.36 9.23
CA GLU A 115 20.72 -6.07 10.46
C GLU A 115 19.45 -5.26 10.16
N LEU A 116 19.54 -4.31 9.21
CA LEU A 116 18.38 -3.56 8.74
C LEU A 116 17.33 -4.48 8.07
N CYS A 117 17.77 -5.45 7.25
CA CYS A 117 16.88 -6.43 6.65
C CYS A 117 16.16 -7.29 7.71
N GLU A 118 16.90 -7.78 8.71
CA GLU A 118 16.38 -8.59 9.80
C GLU A 118 15.36 -7.79 10.63
N ARG A 119 15.69 -6.55 11.00
CA ARG A 119 14.77 -5.65 11.72
C ARG A 119 13.53 -5.27 10.90
N ALA A 120 13.67 -5.07 9.59
CA ALA A 120 12.53 -4.82 8.70
C ALA A 120 11.60 -6.05 8.62
N LYS A 121 12.16 -7.26 8.62
CA LYS A 121 11.37 -8.51 8.65
C LYS A 121 10.61 -8.68 9.95
N GLU A 122 11.24 -8.41 11.09
CA GLU A 122 10.56 -8.45 12.39
C GLU A 122 9.42 -7.41 12.45
N LEU A 123 9.65 -6.20 11.93
CA LEU A 123 8.60 -5.19 11.84
C LEU A 123 7.46 -5.63 10.89
N PHE A 124 7.78 -6.27 9.76
CA PHE A 124 6.79 -6.86 8.87
C PHE A 124 5.94 -7.90 9.59
N ASP A 125 6.56 -8.81 10.35
CA ASP A 125 5.83 -9.83 11.12
C ASP A 125 4.91 -9.21 12.18
N TYR A 126 5.37 -8.14 12.84
CA TYR A 126 4.50 -7.32 13.69
C TYR A 126 3.33 -6.74 12.89
N GLY A 127 3.58 -6.14 11.72
CA GLY A 127 2.52 -5.61 10.84
C GLY A 127 1.49 -6.68 10.43
N ILE A 128 1.94 -7.88 10.08
CA ILE A 128 1.04 -9.01 9.78
C ILE A 128 0.24 -9.44 11.01
N SER A 129 0.84 -9.41 12.21
CA SER A 129 0.14 -9.76 13.44
C SER A 129 -1.07 -8.85 13.72
N LEU A 130 -0.99 -7.57 13.34
CA LEU A 130 -2.08 -6.59 13.49
C LEU A 130 -3.35 -6.96 12.72
N ILE A 131 -3.26 -7.84 11.71
CA ILE A 131 -4.43 -8.34 10.99
C ILE A 131 -5.36 -9.11 11.94
N LYS A 132 -4.79 -9.85 12.89
CA LYS A 132 -5.55 -10.72 13.81
C LYS A 132 -5.64 -10.17 15.23
N THR A 133 -4.58 -9.55 15.71
CA THR A 133 -4.46 -9.11 17.10
C THR A 133 -3.76 -7.76 17.16
N TYR A 134 -4.38 -6.78 17.82
CA TYR A 134 -3.71 -5.52 18.11
C TYR A 134 -2.61 -5.73 19.16
N SER A 135 -1.47 -5.10 18.94
CA SER A 135 -0.43 -4.91 19.96
C SER A 135 0.28 -3.58 19.71
N ASP A 136 0.94 -3.06 20.74
CA ASP A 136 1.60 -1.76 20.64
C ASP A 136 2.86 -1.82 19.75
N TRP A 137 3.03 -0.78 18.94
CA TRP A 137 4.24 -0.59 18.15
C TRP A 137 5.40 -0.15 19.07
N ASP A 138 6.40 -1.02 19.24
CA ASP A 138 7.63 -0.64 19.95
C ASP A 138 8.42 0.41 19.18
N LYS A 139 8.18 1.69 19.51
CA LYS A 139 8.80 2.86 18.88
C LYS A 139 10.31 3.00 19.15
N LYS A 140 10.84 2.28 20.14
CA LYS A 140 12.27 2.35 20.47
C LYS A 140 13.06 1.33 19.67
N TYR A 141 12.51 0.12 19.57
CA TYR A 141 13.14 -0.98 18.87
C TYR A 141 12.89 -0.91 17.36
N PHE A 142 11.63 -0.73 16.93
CA PHE A 142 11.29 -0.78 15.52
C PHE A 142 11.42 0.58 14.80
N PRO A 143 11.80 0.56 13.50
CA PRO A 143 11.67 1.72 12.62
C PRO A 143 10.24 2.26 12.65
N ASN A 144 10.07 3.59 12.71
CA ASN A 144 8.75 4.21 12.73
C ASN A 144 8.83 5.69 12.30
N PRO A 145 7.73 6.27 11.79
CA PRO A 145 7.74 7.64 11.25
C PRO A 145 7.81 8.73 12.34
N GLU A 146 7.66 8.40 13.62
CA GLU A 146 7.62 9.38 14.70
C GLU A 146 8.99 9.61 15.35
N TYR A 147 9.75 8.55 15.59
CA TYR A 147 10.95 8.58 16.44
C TYR A 147 12.13 7.92 15.73
N TYR A 148 12.94 8.74 15.05
CA TYR A 148 14.08 8.30 14.25
C TYR A 148 15.15 9.39 14.14
N ASP A 149 16.32 9.02 13.65
CA ASP A 149 17.42 9.94 13.34
C ASP A 149 17.48 10.13 11.83
N LYS A 150 17.05 11.29 11.33
CA LYS A 150 17.01 11.55 9.88
C LYS A 150 18.37 11.51 9.20
N ASP A 151 19.45 11.70 9.96
CA ASP A 151 20.81 11.78 9.44
C ASP A 151 21.49 10.40 9.40
N ASP A 152 20.85 9.35 9.94
CA ASP A 152 21.34 7.97 9.87
C ASP A 152 20.73 7.17 8.70
N GLU A 153 21.22 5.94 8.53
CA GLU A 153 20.79 5.06 7.45
C GLU A 153 19.32 4.63 7.56
N GLU A 154 18.84 4.32 8.77
CA GLU A 154 17.44 3.95 9.00
C GLU A 154 16.51 5.13 8.70
N GLY A 155 16.90 6.35 9.09
CA GLY A 155 16.21 7.60 8.78
C GLY A 155 16.06 7.85 7.29
N TRP A 156 17.08 7.55 6.50
CA TRP A 156 17.02 7.64 5.04
C TRP A 156 15.93 6.75 4.43
N TYR A 157 15.75 5.54 4.98
CA TYR A 157 14.67 4.62 4.59
C TYR A 157 13.32 5.15 5.07
N ILE A 158 13.23 5.56 6.34
CA ILE A 158 12.00 6.08 6.95
C ILE A 158 11.43 7.27 6.15
N GLU A 159 12.24 8.26 5.78
CA GLU A 159 11.76 9.43 5.03
C GLU A 159 11.19 9.04 3.65
N ARG A 160 11.84 8.11 2.95
CA ARG A 160 11.36 7.61 1.64
C ARG A 160 10.13 6.74 1.78
N THR A 161 10.07 5.93 2.84
CA THR A 161 8.88 5.17 3.18
C THR A 161 7.71 6.10 3.49
N ASN A 162 7.93 7.22 4.18
CA ASN A 162 6.87 8.20 4.45
C ASN A 162 6.29 8.74 3.13
N ASP A 163 7.13 9.09 2.17
CA ASP A 163 6.69 9.54 0.85
C ASP A 163 5.95 8.45 0.07
N LEU A 164 6.48 7.22 0.04
CA LEU A 164 5.84 6.08 -0.62
C LEU A 164 4.48 5.76 0.02
N PHE A 165 4.42 5.72 1.34
CA PHE A 165 3.21 5.49 2.13
C PHE A 165 2.13 6.52 1.80
N VAL A 166 2.49 7.81 1.72
CA VAL A 166 1.54 8.87 1.37
C VAL A 166 0.97 8.65 -0.04
N GLU A 167 1.79 8.23 -1.00
CA GLU A 167 1.33 7.89 -2.36
C GLU A 167 0.42 6.66 -2.37
N VAL A 168 0.75 5.60 -1.61
CA VAL A 168 -0.09 4.40 -1.47
C VAL A 168 -1.43 4.75 -0.85
N MET A 169 -1.43 5.53 0.23
CA MET A 169 -2.68 5.99 0.86
C MET A 169 -3.49 6.89 -0.08
N ASN A 170 -2.84 7.70 -0.92
CA ASN A 170 -3.56 8.50 -1.91
C ASN A 170 -4.27 7.62 -2.94
N PHE A 171 -3.62 6.56 -3.46
CA PHE A 171 -4.30 5.59 -4.32
C PHE A 171 -5.56 5.01 -3.64
N ILE A 172 -5.42 4.56 -2.39
CA ILE A 172 -6.53 3.98 -1.62
C ILE A 172 -7.66 5.02 -1.41
N LEU A 173 -7.33 6.27 -1.11
CA LEU A 173 -8.34 7.33 -0.96
C LEU A 173 -9.04 7.67 -2.27
N TYR A 174 -8.32 7.72 -3.39
CA TYR A 174 -8.93 7.92 -4.69
C TYR A 174 -9.82 6.74 -5.11
N HIS A 175 -9.54 5.52 -4.65
CA HIS A 175 -10.42 4.36 -4.83
C HIS A 175 -11.75 4.58 -4.09
N GLU A 176 -11.70 4.97 -2.82
CA GLU A 176 -12.91 5.31 -2.05
C GLU A 176 -13.69 6.48 -2.69
N ILE A 177 -12.98 7.53 -3.10
CA ILE A 177 -13.59 8.67 -3.79
C ILE A 177 -14.25 8.25 -5.11
N ALA A 178 -13.66 7.33 -5.85
CA ALA A 178 -14.23 6.83 -7.11
C ALA A 178 -15.58 6.16 -6.88
N HIS A 179 -15.80 5.47 -5.75
CA HIS A 179 -17.12 4.93 -5.43
C HIS A 179 -18.19 6.01 -5.28
N ALA A 180 -17.85 7.16 -4.70
CA ALA A 180 -18.76 8.29 -4.61
C ALA A 180 -18.95 9.01 -5.96
N ASP A 181 -17.86 9.28 -6.68
CA ASP A 181 -17.92 10.01 -7.95
C ASP A 181 -18.74 9.26 -9.01
N LEU A 182 -18.52 7.95 -9.12
CA LEU A 182 -19.19 7.05 -10.09
C LEU A 182 -20.55 6.51 -9.61
N GLU A 183 -21.04 7.03 -8.48
CA GLU A 183 -22.33 6.69 -7.86
C GLU A 183 -22.47 5.19 -7.54
N HIS A 184 -21.36 4.50 -7.26
CA HIS A 184 -21.34 3.08 -6.92
C HIS A 184 -22.14 2.77 -5.65
N ILE A 185 -22.09 3.67 -4.67
CA ILE A 185 -22.84 3.54 -3.41
C ILE A 185 -24.35 3.51 -3.68
N LYS A 186 -24.81 4.45 -4.52
CA LYS A 186 -26.20 4.53 -4.95
C LYS A 186 -26.61 3.32 -5.79
N LYS A 187 -25.79 2.93 -6.78
CA LYS A 187 -26.02 1.73 -7.62
C LYS A 187 -26.19 0.47 -6.77
N ARG A 188 -25.36 0.27 -5.73
CA ARG A 188 -25.47 -0.90 -4.83
C ARG A 188 -26.74 -0.91 -3.99
N LYS A 189 -27.25 0.27 -3.61
CA LYS A 189 -28.45 0.40 -2.76
C LYS A 189 -29.75 0.27 -3.56
N GLU A 190 -29.78 0.85 -4.76
CA GLU A 190 -30.99 0.97 -5.57
C GLU A 190 -31.19 -0.18 -6.57
N ASN A 191 -30.11 -0.85 -6.97
CA ASN A 191 -30.18 -1.95 -7.93
C ASN A 191 -29.96 -3.30 -7.25
N ASN A 192 -30.66 -4.32 -7.74
CA ASN A 192 -30.38 -5.72 -7.40
C ASN A 192 -29.15 -6.20 -8.18
N LEU A 193 -27.98 -5.70 -7.80
CA LEU A 193 -26.71 -6.07 -8.43
C LEU A 193 -26.37 -7.54 -8.13
N THR A 194 -25.85 -8.22 -9.14
CA THR A 194 -25.23 -9.54 -8.95
C THR A 194 -23.86 -9.39 -8.30
N ASP A 195 -23.31 -10.49 -7.80
CA ASP A 195 -21.95 -10.50 -7.23
C ASP A 195 -20.90 -10.06 -8.27
N GLU A 196 -21.12 -10.37 -9.56
CA GLU A 196 -20.21 -9.97 -10.64
C GLU A 196 -20.31 -8.46 -10.93
N ASP A 197 -21.51 -7.89 -10.96
CA ASP A 197 -21.69 -6.44 -11.12
C ASP A 197 -20.97 -5.66 -10.00
N VAL A 198 -20.98 -6.20 -8.79
CA VAL A 198 -20.29 -5.61 -7.65
C VAL A 198 -18.77 -5.65 -7.84
N LYS A 199 -18.24 -6.75 -8.37
CA LYS A 199 -16.81 -6.88 -8.71
C LYS A 199 -16.39 -5.93 -9.82
N ASP A 200 -17.21 -5.76 -10.86
CA ASP A 200 -16.93 -4.82 -11.95
C ASP A 200 -16.84 -3.36 -11.46
N ILE A 201 -17.71 -2.99 -10.52
CA ILE A 201 -17.69 -1.68 -9.85
C ILE A 201 -16.37 -1.43 -9.09
N GLU A 202 -15.80 -2.46 -8.45
CA GLU A 202 -14.50 -2.37 -7.76
C GLU A 202 -13.35 -2.18 -8.77
N LEU A 203 -13.39 -2.91 -9.90
CA LEU A 203 -12.40 -2.76 -10.97
C LEU A 203 -12.50 -1.39 -11.65
N GLU A 204 -13.70 -0.84 -11.77
CA GLU A 204 -13.92 0.53 -12.26
C GLU A 204 -13.34 1.57 -11.30
N ALA A 205 -13.57 1.41 -9.99
CA ALA A 205 -12.99 2.28 -8.96
C ALA A 205 -11.46 2.24 -8.96
N ASP A 206 -10.85 1.05 -9.05
CA ASP A 206 -9.40 0.88 -9.18
C ASP A 206 -8.82 1.63 -10.39
N ARG A 207 -9.44 1.49 -11.57
CA ARG A 207 -8.99 2.18 -12.79
C ARG A 207 -9.14 3.69 -12.67
N ASN A 208 -10.25 4.16 -12.12
CA ASN A 208 -10.48 5.59 -11.93
C ASN A 208 -9.42 6.17 -11.00
N ALA A 209 -9.18 5.54 -9.85
CA ALA A 209 -8.17 5.95 -8.90
C ALA A 209 -6.76 6.00 -9.50
N ALA A 210 -6.36 4.93 -10.21
CA ALA A 210 -5.09 4.87 -10.90
C ALA A 210 -4.93 6.01 -11.92
N ASN A 211 -5.95 6.26 -12.76
CA ASN A 211 -5.93 7.35 -13.73
C ASN A 211 -5.81 8.73 -13.06
N GLN A 212 -6.56 8.98 -11.98
CA GLN A 212 -6.51 10.26 -11.26
C GLN A 212 -5.09 10.54 -10.74
N ILE A 213 -4.46 9.56 -10.10
CA ILE A 213 -3.12 9.78 -9.52
C ILE A 213 -2.01 9.75 -10.58
N LEU A 214 -2.16 9.00 -11.68
CA LEU A 214 -1.21 8.99 -12.78
C LEU A 214 -1.25 10.27 -13.62
N SER A 215 -2.38 10.98 -13.68
CA SER A 215 -2.51 12.25 -14.40
C SER A 215 -1.73 13.40 -13.73
N SER A 216 -1.46 13.28 -12.43
CA SER A 216 -0.92 14.31 -11.54
C SER A 216 0.35 13.85 -10.81
N LYS A 217 0.96 12.77 -11.29
CA LYS A 217 2.16 12.15 -10.73
C LYS A 217 3.35 13.11 -10.69
N ARG A 218 4.11 13.05 -9.59
CA ARG A 218 5.44 13.69 -9.50
C ARG A 218 6.53 12.82 -10.10
N SER A 219 6.36 11.50 -10.02
CA SER A 219 7.27 10.49 -10.57
C SER A 219 6.45 9.31 -11.05
N GLN A 220 6.57 8.94 -12.34
CA GLN A 220 5.88 7.79 -12.94
C GLN A 220 6.13 6.53 -12.12
N LYS A 221 7.41 6.17 -11.98
CA LYS A 221 7.83 4.93 -11.33
C LYS A 221 7.33 4.82 -9.88
N ILE A 222 7.43 5.90 -9.09
CA ILE A 222 6.96 5.88 -7.69
C ILE A 222 5.43 5.75 -7.64
N THR A 223 4.72 6.45 -8.53
CA THR A 223 3.25 6.40 -8.57
C THR A 223 2.78 4.99 -8.95
N GLU A 224 3.32 4.38 -9.99
CA GLU A 224 2.98 3.00 -10.38
C GLU A 224 3.28 1.99 -9.26
N LEU A 225 4.47 2.10 -8.63
CA LEU A 225 4.83 1.27 -7.48
C LEU A 225 3.84 1.45 -6.33
N SER A 226 3.38 2.67 -6.04
CA SER A 226 2.43 2.93 -4.96
C SER A 226 1.05 2.31 -5.23
N ILE A 227 0.57 2.33 -6.48
CA ILE A 227 -0.69 1.70 -6.88
C ILE A 227 -0.58 0.18 -6.67
N VAL A 228 0.50 -0.41 -7.18
CA VAL A 228 0.75 -1.85 -7.07
C VAL A 228 0.87 -2.28 -5.61
N ILE A 229 1.65 -1.57 -4.78
CA ILE A 229 1.78 -1.88 -3.36
C ILE A 229 0.44 -1.75 -2.63
N GLY A 230 -0.37 -0.74 -2.95
CA GLY A 230 -1.70 -0.57 -2.37
C GLY A 230 -2.57 -1.81 -2.52
N VAL A 231 -2.70 -2.33 -3.75
CA VAL A 231 -3.47 -3.55 -4.02
C VAL A 231 -2.76 -4.81 -3.49
N ALA A 232 -1.46 -4.95 -3.74
CA ALA A 232 -0.69 -6.12 -3.36
C ALA A 232 -0.63 -6.33 -1.84
N SER A 233 -0.74 -5.26 -1.05
CA SER A 233 -0.81 -5.34 0.41
C SER A 233 -2.00 -6.18 0.91
N LEU A 234 -3.08 -6.32 0.13
CA LEU A 234 -4.26 -7.09 0.54
C LEU A 234 -3.99 -8.60 0.57
N ILE A 235 -2.93 -9.08 -0.10
CA ILE A 235 -2.63 -10.51 -0.22
C ILE A 235 -2.36 -11.16 1.13
N PHE A 236 -1.81 -10.40 2.09
CA PHE A 236 -1.41 -10.93 3.39
C PHE A 236 -2.57 -11.22 4.33
N PHE A 237 -3.82 -10.86 3.97
CA PHE A 237 -5.00 -11.12 4.79
C PHE A 237 -5.45 -12.60 4.73
N LYS A 238 -5.17 -13.31 3.62
CA LYS A 238 -5.69 -14.67 3.38
C LYS A 238 -4.67 -15.54 2.66
N ASN A 239 -4.82 -16.86 2.79
CA ASN A 239 -3.96 -17.85 2.14
C ASN A 239 -4.36 -18.18 0.68
N ASN A 240 -5.24 -17.37 0.08
CA ASN A 240 -5.65 -17.47 -1.31
C ASN A 240 -5.87 -16.05 -1.86
N LEU A 241 -5.98 -15.92 -3.19
CA LEU A 241 -6.16 -14.64 -3.85
C LEU A 241 -7.62 -14.15 -3.87
N SER A 242 -8.55 -14.90 -3.28
CA SER A 242 -9.97 -14.62 -3.45
C SER A 242 -10.39 -13.33 -2.75
N GLY A 243 -11.04 -12.45 -3.52
CA GLY A 243 -11.73 -11.27 -2.99
C GLY A 243 -13.07 -11.60 -2.33
N GLY A 244 -13.51 -12.87 -2.43
CA GLY A 244 -14.77 -13.35 -1.91
C GLY A 244 -15.96 -12.89 -2.76
N LYS A 245 -17.06 -12.57 -2.08
CA LYS A 245 -18.33 -12.25 -2.73
C LYS A 245 -18.34 -10.86 -3.39
N TRP A 246 -17.80 -9.87 -2.70
CA TRP A 246 -18.00 -8.46 -3.03
C TRP A 246 -16.76 -7.77 -3.62
N HIS A 247 -15.62 -8.45 -3.67
CA HIS A 247 -14.41 -7.91 -4.27
C HIS A 247 -13.82 -8.89 -5.29
N PRO A 248 -13.23 -8.40 -6.39
CA PRO A 248 -12.48 -9.24 -7.32
C PRO A 248 -11.25 -9.85 -6.64
N ASP A 249 -10.77 -10.96 -7.20
CA ASP A 249 -9.55 -11.59 -6.74
C ASP A 249 -8.35 -10.65 -6.93
N ILE A 250 -7.36 -10.75 -6.04
CA ILE A 250 -6.26 -9.78 -5.94
C ILE A 250 -5.44 -9.73 -7.23
N ASN A 251 -5.20 -10.88 -7.87
CA ASN A 251 -4.54 -10.96 -9.18
C ASN A 251 -5.35 -10.27 -10.28
N ILE A 252 -6.68 -10.36 -10.26
CA ILE A 252 -7.54 -9.66 -11.21
C ILE A 252 -7.43 -8.15 -10.99
N ARG A 253 -7.48 -7.68 -9.74
CA ARG A 253 -7.28 -6.27 -9.40
C ARG A 253 -5.90 -5.77 -9.84
N LEU A 254 -4.84 -6.53 -9.55
CA LEU A 254 -3.46 -6.21 -9.97
C LEU A 254 -3.34 -6.11 -11.50
N ASN A 255 -3.87 -7.08 -12.25
CA ASN A 255 -3.85 -7.03 -13.71
C ASN A 255 -4.64 -5.83 -14.24
N ASN A 256 -5.80 -5.53 -13.64
CA ASN A 256 -6.63 -4.40 -14.01
C ASN A 256 -5.89 -3.06 -13.86
N ILE A 257 -5.14 -2.84 -12.77
CA ILE A 257 -4.35 -1.62 -12.60
C ILE A 257 -3.07 -1.61 -13.45
N ILE A 258 -2.39 -2.74 -13.63
CA ILE A 258 -1.15 -2.82 -14.41
C ILE A 258 -1.43 -2.51 -15.89
N ASN A 259 -2.59 -2.93 -16.40
CA ASN A 259 -3.04 -2.60 -17.75
C ASN A 259 -3.36 -1.10 -17.94
N VAL A 260 -3.49 -0.30 -16.88
CA VAL A 260 -3.68 1.16 -17.01
C VAL A 260 -2.39 1.85 -17.45
N PHE A 261 -1.22 1.39 -16.99
CA PHE A 261 0.06 2.04 -17.26
C PHE A 261 1.03 1.20 -18.10
N GLU A 262 0.72 -0.06 -18.38
CA GLU A 262 1.42 -0.93 -19.34
C GLU A 262 2.95 -0.91 -19.18
N PRO A 263 3.47 -1.33 -18.01
CA PRO A 263 4.90 -1.27 -17.73
C PRO A 263 5.66 -2.25 -18.63
N ASN A 264 6.87 -1.88 -19.04
CA ASN A 264 7.75 -2.81 -19.73
C ASN A 264 8.20 -3.97 -18.82
N ASP A 265 8.73 -5.03 -19.43
CA ASP A 265 9.13 -6.25 -18.72
C ASP A 265 10.29 -6.05 -17.72
N GLU A 266 11.07 -4.99 -17.89
CA GLU A 266 12.18 -4.60 -17.00
C GLU A 266 11.72 -3.64 -15.88
N HIS A 267 10.43 -3.36 -15.78
CA HIS A 267 9.93 -2.41 -14.81
C HIS A 267 10.11 -2.95 -13.38
N PRO A 268 10.65 -2.14 -12.43
CA PRO A 268 10.92 -2.58 -11.06
C PRO A 268 9.75 -3.11 -10.24
N LEU A 269 8.51 -2.82 -10.66
CA LEU A 269 7.33 -3.38 -9.99
C LEU A 269 7.29 -4.91 -10.07
N TRP A 270 7.84 -5.52 -11.12
CA TRP A 270 7.83 -6.98 -11.25
C TRP A 270 8.68 -7.64 -10.17
N ALA A 271 9.81 -7.02 -9.85
CA ALA A 271 10.66 -7.46 -8.75
C ALA A 271 9.95 -7.33 -7.40
N ILE A 272 9.26 -6.20 -7.17
CA ILE A 272 8.45 -6.00 -5.94
C ILE A 272 7.34 -7.04 -5.83
N LEU A 273 6.61 -7.31 -6.93
CA LEU A 273 5.54 -8.31 -6.94
C LEU A 273 6.08 -9.72 -6.68
N CYS A 274 7.26 -10.07 -7.18
CA CYS A 274 7.94 -11.32 -6.82
C CYS A 274 8.24 -11.37 -5.32
N LEU A 275 8.80 -10.29 -4.75
CA LEU A 275 9.06 -10.21 -3.31
C LEU A 275 7.76 -10.36 -2.49
N VAL A 276 6.65 -9.75 -2.93
CA VAL A 276 5.34 -9.89 -2.29
C VAL A 276 4.88 -11.35 -2.30
N LEU A 277 4.86 -12.00 -3.47
CA LEU A 277 4.40 -13.39 -3.61
C LEU A 277 5.26 -14.36 -2.78
N LYS A 278 6.58 -14.15 -2.73
CA LYS A 278 7.47 -14.96 -1.88
C LYS A 278 7.16 -14.80 -0.40
N ASN A 279 6.99 -13.57 0.08
CA ASN A 279 6.68 -13.33 1.48
C ASN A 279 5.29 -13.86 1.85
N TRP A 280 4.33 -13.77 0.94
CA TRP A 280 3.00 -14.34 1.08
C TRP A 280 3.05 -15.88 1.15
N SER A 281 3.82 -16.50 0.26
CA SER A 281 4.10 -17.94 0.27
C SER A 281 4.72 -18.39 1.59
N ASN A 282 5.70 -17.64 2.12
CA ASN A 282 6.34 -17.94 3.39
C ASN A 282 5.36 -17.80 4.57
N GLN A 283 4.56 -16.73 4.60
CA GLN A 283 3.57 -16.49 5.65
C GLN A 283 2.55 -17.62 5.76
N PHE A 284 2.06 -18.13 4.62
CA PHE A 284 1.02 -19.16 4.58
C PHE A 284 1.53 -20.56 4.24
N THR A 285 2.84 -20.74 4.13
CA THR A 285 3.50 -22.01 3.75
C THR A 285 2.93 -22.58 2.44
N LEU A 286 2.79 -21.75 1.40
CA LEU A 286 2.19 -22.14 0.12
C LEU A 286 3.14 -22.95 -0.77
N GLY A 287 4.46 -22.84 -0.51
CA GLY A 287 5.47 -23.63 -1.23
C GLY A 287 5.70 -23.20 -2.68
N LEU A 288 5.48 -21.92 -3.00
CA LEU A 288 5.81 -21.37 -4.31
C LEU A 288 7.31 -21.55 -4.60
N ASP A 289 7.64 -22.12 -5.75
CA ASP A 289 9.02 -22.42 -6.16
C ASP A 289 9.51 -21.41 -7.20
N GLU A 290 10.81 -21.14 -7.16
CA GLU A 290 11.52 -20.26 -8.10
C GLU A 290 12.44 -21.06 -9.03
N LYS A 291 12.36 -22.39 -9.02
CA LYS A 291 13.19 -23.22 -9.89
C LYS A 291 12.88 -22.95 -11.35
N GLY A 292 13.87 -22.38 -12.02
CA GLY A 292 13.84 -22.10 -13.44
C GLY A 292 14.98 -21.18 -13.85
N SER A 293 15.00 -20.85 -15.13
CA SER A 293 15.78 -19.73 -15.66
C SER A 293 14.78 -18.74 -16.24
N TYR A 294 14.86 -17.49 -15.81
CA TYR A 294 13.97 -16.41 -16.25
C TYR A 294 14.82 -15.28 -16.80
N ASP A 295 14.39 -14.69 -17.90
CA ASP A 295 15.09 -13.57 -18.54
C ASP A 295 14.93 -12.28 -17.72
N ASN A 296 13.79 -12.12 -17.05
CA ASN A 296 13.47 -10.95 -16.23
C ASN A 296 12.47 -11.26 -15.10
N TYR A 297 12.25 -10.29 -14.22
CA TYR A 297 11.33 -10.43 -13.09
C TYR A 297 9.87 -10.58 -13.49
N LYS A 298 9.46 -10.10 -14.67
CA LYS A 298 8.09 -10.32 -15.15
C LYS A 298 7.83 -11.80 -15.39
N GLN A 299 8.75 -12.50 -16.05
CA GLN A 299 8.63 -13.94 -16.26
C GLN A 299 8.62 -14.73 -14.93
N LEU A 300 9.45 -14.33 -13.96
CA LEU A 300 9.42 -14.93 -12.62
C LEU A 300 8.07 -14.66 -11.92
N TYR A 301 7.53 -13.45 -12.02
CA TYR A 301 6.22 -13.11 -11.46
C TYR A 301 5.10 -13.95 -12.08
N ASP A 302 5.05 -14.03 -13.41
CA ASP A 302 4.08 -14.83 -14.14
C ASP A 302 4.18 -16.32 -13.74
N HIS A 303 5.40 -16.83 -13.57
CA HIS A 303 5.64 -18.19 -13.08
C HIS A 303 5.12 -18.41 -11.65
N LEU A 304 5.48 -17.53 -10.70
CA LEU A 304 5.02 -17.63 -9.31
C LEU A 304 3.50 -17.53 -9.22
N LEU A 305 2.88 -16.64 -9.99
CA LEU A 305 1.43 -16.46 -9.99
C LEU A 305 0.72 -17.70 -10.56
N SER A 306 1.29 -18.36 -11.57
CA SER A 306 0.71 -19.56 -12.18
C SER A 306 0.63 -20.77 -11.24
N GLN A 307 1.42 -20.77 -10.15
CA GLN A 307 1.41 -21.81 -9.12
C GLN A 307 0.32 -21.60 -8.07
N VAL A 308 -0.26 -20.39 -8.01
CA VAL A 308 -1.28 -20.04 -7.02
C VAL A 308 -2.61 -20.66 -7.43
N ARG A 309 -3.22 -21.41 -6.50
CA ARG A 309 -4.53 -22.05 -6.65
C ARG A 309 -5.62 -21.26 -5.94
#